data_AF-A0A6A3KK84-F1
#
_entry.id   AF-A0A6A3KK84-F1
#
_cell.length_a   1.000
_cell.length_b   1.000
_cell.length_c   1.000
_cell.angle_alpha   90.00
_cell.angle_beta   90.00
_cell.angle_gamma   90.00
#
_symmetry.space_group_name_H-M   'P 1'
#
loop_
_entity.id
_entity.type
_entity.pdbx_description
1 polymer ?
#
loop_
_entity_poly.entity_id
_entity_poly.type
_entity_poly.pdbx_seq_one_letter_code
_entity_poly.pdbx_strand_id
1 'polypeptide(L)'
;MTDGLLPAGFQSSDFPQTLNDIEMCVTNLRELPSDLDAKWQEGAVIQVEYSELTSVPLVLARLAPFYLYLTGNPMSELPPEIFGIGDMVYLGVGDMDISQLPPNVTNVSPSLSVVVIDNTNISFFWSWVDELVGRAVDPAVLLAGGSSYCENLKQNTTPSLPPQYSTLLMNSSEANPQVVNCNYISDGPYYPLHFDDSINAISTPPPLKARRQQSST
;
A
#
# COMPACT_ATOMS: atom_id res chain seq x y z
N MET A 1 21.55 -2.85 2.26
CA MET A 1 22.02 -1.46 2.09
C MET A 1 22.92 -1.06 3.26
N THR A 2 23.99 -0.31 2.99
CA THR A 2 24.88 0.22 4.04
C THR A 2 24.07 1.15 4.94
N ASP A 3 24.09 0.88 6.25
CA ASP A 3 23.38 1.64 7.30
C ASP A 3 21.87 1.82 7.10
N GLY A 4 21.25 1.01 6.23
CA GLY A 4 19.82 1.14 5.89
C GLY A 4 19.49 2.38 5.05
N LEU A 5 20.48 2.92 4.34
CA LEU A 5 20.35 4.11 3.50
C LEU A 5 20.34 3.75 2.02
N LEU A 6 19.61 4.55 1.25
CA LEU A 6 19.56 4.45 -0.21
C LEU A 6 20.97 4.56 -0.81
N PRO A 7 21.42 3.71 -1.75
CA PRO A 7 22.77 3.81 -2.30
C PRO A 7 23.00 5.12 -3.07
N ALA A 8 24.23 5.64 -3.03
CA ALA A 8 24.57 6.96 -3.60
C ALA A 8 24.20 7.15 -5.08
N GLY A 9 24.25 6.09 -5.89
CA GLY A 9 23.83 6.15 -7.30
C GLY A 9 22.36 6.54 -7.48
N PHE A 10 21.48 6.06 -6.59
CA PHE A 10 20.06 6.42 -6.57
C PHE A 10 19.80 7.82 -6.00
N GLN A 11 20.82 8.47 -5.44
CA GLN A 11 20.75 9.84 -4.91
C GLN A 11 21.42 10.87 -5.82
N SER A 12 21.92 10.45 -6.99
CA SER A 12 22.60 11.32 -7.94
C SER A 12 21.66 12.42 -8.43
N SER A 13 22.17 13.64 -8.59
CA SER A 13 21.45 14.71 -9.29
C SER A 13 21.36 14.46 -10.80
N ASP A 14 22.19 13.56 -11.34
CA ASP A 14 22.17 13.09 -12.73
C ASP A 14 21.53 11.70 -12.82
N PHE A 15 20.47 11.47 -12.06
CA PHE A 15 19.74 10.21 -12.10
C PHE A 15 19.02 10.06 -13.45
N PRO A 16 19.05 8.88 -14.10
CA PRO A 16 18.46 8.73 -15.43
C PRO A 16 16.95 9.00 -15.42
N GLN A 17 16.50 10.02 -16.14
CA GLN A 17 15.08 10.40 -16.21
C GLN A 17 14.22 9.38 -16.97
N THR A 18 14.87 8.45 -17.69
CA THR A 18 14.20 7.32 -18.34
C THR A 18 14.05 6.11 -17.42
N LEU A 19 14.67 6.11 -16.23
CA LEU A 19 14.50 5.05 -15.25
C LEU A 19 13.26 5.38 -14.39
N ASN A 20 12.12 4.86 -14.82
CA ASN A 20 10.81 5.14 -14.25
C ASN A 20 10.21 3.95 -13.50
N ASP A 21 10.93 2.84 -13.39
CA ASP A 21 10.54 1.67 -12.62
C ASP A 21 11.63 1.36 -11.60
N ILE A 22 11.33 1.58 -10.32
CA ILE A 22 12.29 1.57 -9.22
C ILE A 22 11.76 0.66 -8.12
N GLU A 23 12.44 -0.47 -7.95
CA GLU A 23 12.00 -1.54 -7.06
C GLU A 23 13.10 -1.88 -6.05
N MET A 24 12.73 -1.84 -4.78
CA MET A 24 13.59 -2.13 -3.63
C MET A 24 12.84 -3.08 -2.72
N CYS A 25 12.93 -4.36 -3.03
CA CYS A 25 12.22 -5.41 -2.33
C CYS A 25 13.16 -6.16 -1.38
N VAL A 26 12.69 -6.48 -0.18
CA VAL A 26 13.41 -7.32 0.81
C VAL A 26 14.77 -6.70 1.16
N THR A 27 14.73 -5.45 1.64
CA THR A 27 15.94 -4.69 2.00
C THR A 27 15.94 -4.31 3.47
N ASN A 28 17.01 -3.67 3.94
CA ASN A 28 17.07 -3.02 5.26
C ASN A 28 16.90 -1.48 5.16
N LEU A 29 16.31 -0.96 4.07
CA LEU A 29 16.12 0.47 3.86
C LEU A 29 15.18 1.05 4.92
N ARG A 30 15.60 2.12 5.60
CA ARG A 30 14.87 2.76 6.71
C ARG A 30 14.34 4.13 6.39
N GLU A 31 14.99 4.83 5.45
CA GLU A 31 14.61 6.18 5.06
C GLU A 31 14.92 6.45 3.59
N LEU A 32 14.13 7.34 3.00
CA LEU A 32 14.38 7.91 1.68
C LEU A 32 14.82 9.37 1.85
N PRO A 33 15.83 9.85 1.10
CA PRO A 33 16.25 11.24 1.13
C PRO A 33 15.09 12.20 0.86
N SER A 34 15.07 13.32 1.58
CA SER A 34 13.97 14.29 1.50
C SER A 34 13.92 15.07 0.19
N ASP A 35 14.84 14.84 -0.75
CA ASP A 35 15.00 15.55 -2.01
C ASP A 35 14.95 14.63 -3.24
N LEU A 36 14.47 13.37 -3.08
CA LEU A 36 14.33 12.45 -4.21
C LEU A 36 13.40 12.97 -5.31
N ASP A 37 12.41 13.78 -4.95
CA ASP A 37 11.51 14.44 -5.91
C ASP A 37 12.22 15.42 -6.85
N ALA A 38 13.43 15.88 -6.51
CA ALA A 38 14.26 16.68 -7.40
C ALA A 38 15.18 15.84 -8.30
N LYS A 39 15.19 14.51 -8.14
CA LYS A 39 16.16 13.59 -8.76
C LYS A 39 15.48 12.52 -9.60
N TRP A 40 14.45 11.88 -9.06
CA TRP A 40 13.71 10.83 -9.73
C TRP A 40 12.62 11.43 -10.61
N GLN A 41 12.27 10.69 -11.67
CA GLN A 41 11.25 11.11 -12.62
C GLN A 41 9.86 11.08 -11.95
N GLU A 42 9.12 12.18 -12.07
CA GLU A 42 7.70 12.25 -11.67
C GLU A 42 6.88 11.18 -12.41
N GLY A 43 5.92 10.57 -11.71
CA GLY A 43 5.09 9.50 -12.29
C GLY A 43 5.79 8.14 -12.39
N ALA A 44 6.94 7.96 -11.74
CA ALA A 44 7.60 6.66 -11.67
C ALA A 44 6.74 5.61 -10.95
N VAL A 45 6.98 4.34 -11.28
CA VAL A 45 6.60 3.17 -10.49
C VAL A 45 7.63 3.02 -9.38
N ILE A 46 7.15 3.02 -8.14
CA ILE A 46 7.99 2.95 -6.95
C ILE A 46 7.49 1.81 -6.07
N GLN A 47 8.36 0.81 -5.88
CA GLN A 47 8.10 -0.31 -4.98
C GLN A 47 9.21 -0.33 -3.93
N VAL A 48 8.85 -0.10 -2.67
CA VAL A 48 9.75 -0.23 -1.54
C VAL A 48 9.11 -1.20 -0.56
N GLU A 49 9.20 -2.48 -0.86
CA GLU A 49 8.44 -3.53 -0.18
C GLU A 49 9.34 -4.35 0.76
N TYR A 50 8.76 -4.87 1.83
CA TYR A 50 9.43 -5.72 2.81
C TYR A 50 10.77 -5.13 3.28
N SER A 51 10.78 -3.82 3.53
CA SER A 51 11.94 -3.06 3.99
C SER A 51 11.78 -2.67 5.47
N GLU A 52 12.42 -1.60 5.94
CA GLU A 52 12.37 -1.13 7.33
C GLU A 52 11.85 0.30 7.45
N LEU A 53 11.02 0.77 6.50
CA LEU A 53 10.38 2.08 6.59
C LEU A 53 9.35 2.09 7.72
N THR A 54 9.48 3.01 8.67
CA THR A 54 8.54 3.14 9.81
C THR A 54 7.42 4.15 9.57
N SER A 55 7.49 4.91 8.47
CA SER A 55 6.49 5.88 8.05
C SER A 55 6.58 6.10 6.54
N VAL A 56 5.49 6.47 5.88
CA VAL A 56 5.52 6.90 4.48
C VAL A 56 6.32 8.20 4.36
N PRO A 57 7.45 8.22 3.61
CA PRO A 57 8.21 9.44 3.43
C PRO A 57 7.44 10.49 2.63
N LEU A 58 7.33 11.73 3.14
CA LEU A 58 6.61 12.84 2.47
C LEU A 58 7.14 13.15 1.05
N VAL A 59 8.40 12.78 0.77
CA VAL A 59 8.99 12.91 -0.56
C VAL A 59 8.24 12.11 -1.62
N LEU A 60 7.65 10.96 -1.25
CA LEU A 60 6.86 10.14 -2.19
C LEU A 60 5.58 10.85 -2.63
N ALA A 61 4.95 11.63 -1.74
CA ALA A 61 3.78 12.42 -2.12
C ALA A 61 4.14 13.52 -3.13
N ARG A 62 5.34 14.11 -3.03
CA ARG A 62 5.82 15.13 -3.97
C ARG A 62 6.32 14.57 -5.28
N LEU A 63 6.89 13.36 -5.27
CA LEU A 63 7.34 12.66 -6.46
C LEU A 63 6.18 12.16 -7.33
N ALA A 64 4.95 12.17 -6.80
CA ALA A 64 3.71 11.82 -7.48
C ALA A 64 3.83 10.52 -8.31
N PRO A 65 4.16 9.38 -7.67
CA PRO A 65 4.30 8.12 -8.38
C PRO A 65 2.99 7.70 -9.04
N PHE A 66 3.10 7.02 -10.19
CA PHE A 66 1.94 6.43 -10.83
C PHE A 66 1.48 5.18 -10.07
N TYR A 67 2.43 4.33 -9.65
CA TYR A 67 2.22 3.18 -8.78
C TYR A 67 3.12 3.28 -7.55
N LEU A 68 2.54 3.06 -6.37
CA LEU A 68 3.27 3.04 -5.12
C LEU A 68 2.96 1.78 -4.32
N TYR A 69 3.96 0.93 -4.11
CA TYR A 69 3.85 -0.24 -3.23
C TYR A 69 4.83 -0.12 -2.06
N LEU A 70 4.28 -0.23 -0.85
CA LEU A 70 4.98 -0.12 0.43
C LEU A 70 4.71 -1.35 1.32
N THR A 71 4.19 -2.43 0.73
CA THR A 71 3.80 -3.69 1.37
C THR A 71 4.89 -4.21 2.32
N GLY A 72 4.52 -4.72 3.49
CA GLY A 72 5.45 -5.44 4.38
C GLY A 72 6.47 -4.56 5.12
N ASN A 73 6.29 -3.24 5.12
CA ASN A 73 7.08 -2.34 5.98
C ASN A 73 6.48 -2.25 7.40
N PRO A 74 7.28 -1.93 8.44
CA PRO A 74 6.82 -1.85 9.83
C PRO A 74 6.03 -0.57 10.16
N MET A 75 5.15 -0.11 9.24
CA MET A 75 4.27 1.04 9.48
C MET A 75 3.00 0.59 10.19
N SER A 76 2.45 1.50 11.01
CA SER A 76 1.15 1.32 11.67
C SER A 76 0.13 2.42 11.31
N GLU A 77 0.58 3.45 10.61
CA GLU A 77 -0.23 4.59 10.17
C GLU A 77 0.19 5.04 8.76
N LEU A 78 -0.74 5.70 8.06
CA LEU A 78 -0.51 6.32 6.76
C LEU A 78 -0.83 7.81 6.85
N PRO A 79 -0.02 8.68 6.22
CA PRO A 79 -0.37 10.10 6.10
C PRO A 79 -1.57 10.26 5.15
N PRO A 80 -2.53 11.17 5.43
CA PRO A 80 -3.70 11.37 4.57
C PRO A 80 -3.33 11.81 3.15
N GLU A 81 -2.19 12.49 2.97
CA GLU A 81 -1.74 13.05 1.69
C GLU A 81 -1.48 11.96 0.64
N ILE A 82 -1.17 10.72 1.03
CA ILE A 82 -0.91 9.63 0.08
C ILE A 82 -2.14 9.30 -0.77
N PHE A 83 -3.35 9.52 -0.24
CA PHE A 83 -4.60 9.27 -0.96
C PHE A 83 -4.97 10.40 -1.92
N GLY A 84 -4.28 11.54 -1.85
CA GLY A 84 -4.52 12.73 -2.66
C GLY A 84 -3.55 12.92 -3.83
N ILE A 85 -2.66 11.96 -4.11
CA ILE A 85 -1.69 12.02 -5.21
C ILE A 85 -2.45 11.90 -6.55
N GLY A 86 -2.47 12.98 -7.34
CA GLY A 86 -3.43 13.18 -8.44
C GLY A 86 -3.45 12.12 -9.54
N ASP A 87 -2.27 11.66 -9.97
CA ASP A 87 -2.14 10.69 -11.08
C ASP A 87 -1.82 9.26 -10.60
N MET A 88 -1.78 9.03 -9.28
CA MET A 88 -1.52 7.70 -8.74
C MET A 88 -2.73 6.79 -8.96
N VAL A 89 -2.51 5.63 -9.56
CA VAL A 89 -3.57 4.66 -9.88
C VAL A 89 -3.59 3.47 -8.90
N TYR A 90 -2.42 3.08 -8.39
CA TYR A 90 -2.26 1.93 -7.49
C TYR A 90 -1.53 2.34 -6.21
N LEU A 91 -2.12 1.96 -5.07
CA LEU A 91 -1.50 2.07 -3.76
C LEU A 91 -1.48 0.70 -3.07
N GLY A 92 -0.30 0.15 -2.80
CA GLY A 92 -0.11 -1.07 -2.03
C GLY A 92 0.44 -0.79 -0.64
N VAL A 93 -0.32 -1.18 0.38
CA VAL A 93 -0.01 -0.98 1.80
C VAL A 93 -0.39 -2.21 2.64
N GLY A 94 -0.38 -3.40 2.03
CA GLY A 94 -0.66 -4.68 2.68
C GLY A 94 0.48 -5.17 3.58
N ASP A 95 0.21 -6.22 4.34
CA ASP A 95 1.17 -6.84 5.29
C ASP A 95 1.78 -5.84 6.29
N MET A 96 1.02 -4.84 6.72
CA MET A 96 1.44 -3.82 7.69
C MET A 96 0.54 -3.83 8.94
N ASP A 97 1.02 -3.25 10.05
CA ASP A 97 0.28 -3.19 11.33
C ASP A 97 -0.74 -2.04 11.37
N ILE A 98 -1.43 -1.81 10.25
CA ILE A 98 -2.40 -0.73 10.11
C ILE A 98 -3.75 -1.22 10.62
N SER A 99 -4.32 -0.53 11.60
CA SER A 99 -5.65 -0.82 12.14
C SER A 99 -6.78 0.03 11.55
N GLN A 100 -6.42 1.14 10.89
CA GLN A 100 -7.35 2.06 10.24
C GLN A 100 -6.62 2.90 9.20
N LEU A 101 -7.33 3.29 8.14
CA LEU A 101 -6.88 4.35 7.25
C LEU A 101 -6.95 5.72 7.98
N PRO A 102 -6.25 6.76 7.52
CA PRO A 102 -6.31 8.08 8.16
C PRO A 102 -7.74 8.67 8.12
N PRO A 103 -8.23 9.27 9.22
CA PRO A 103 -9.58 9.83 9.28
C PRO A 103 -9.74 11.13 8.48
N ASN A 104 -8.66 11.86 8.24
CA ASN A 104 -8.68 13.25 7.75
C ASN A 104 -8.17 13.38 6.30
N VAL A 105 -8.61 12.50 5.40
CA VAL A 105 -8.33 12.65 3.96
C VAL A 105 -9.27 13.72 3.41
N THR A 106 -8.72 14.88 3.05
CA THR A 106 -9.50 16.02 2.52
C THR A 106 -9.49 16.11 1.01
N ASN A 107 -8.60 15.37 0.35
CA ASN A 107 -8.51 15.30 -1.10
C ASN A 107 -8.28 13.84 -1.51
N VAL A 108 -9.25 13.25 -2.19
CA VAL A 108 -9.17 11.90 -2.72
C VAL A 108 -8.80 11.99 -4.19
N SER A 109 -7.70 11.34 -4.57
CA SER A 109 -7.21 11.33 -5.95
C SER A 109 -8.28 10.77 -6.90
N PRO A 110 -8.65 11.47 -7.98
CA PRO A 110 -9.63 10.96 -8.94
C PRO A 110 -9.12 9.75 -9.75
N SER A 111 -7.80 9.54 -9.78
CA SER A 111 -7.16 8.47 -10.55
C SER A 111 -6.91 7.20 -9.75
N LEU A 112 -6.98 7.27 -8.41
CA LEU A 112 -6.71 6.13 -7.53
C LEU A 112 -7.80 5.07 -7.68
N SER A 113 -7.47 3.96 -8.32
CA SER A 113 -8.43 2.93 -8.74
C SER A 113 -8.22 1.59 -8.03
N VAL A 114 -7.05 1.34 -7.46
CA VAL A 114 -6.77 0.12 -6.71
C VAL A 114 -6.02 0.45 -5.43
N VAL A 115 -6.56 -0.03 -4.30
CA VAL A 115 -5.91 0.07 -2.99
C VAL A 115 -5.77 -1.34 -2.42
N VAL A 116 -4.53 -1.76 -2.18
CA VAL A 116 -4.19 -3.07 -1.63
C VAL A 116 -3.85 -2.90 -0.15
N ILE A 117 -4.68 -3.49 0.71
CA ILE A 117 -4.64 -3.42 2.17
C ILE A 117 -4.79 -4.81 2.79
N ASP A 118 -4.38 -5.84 2.06
CA ASP A 118 -4.45 -7.21 2.53
C ASP A 118 -3.57 -7.44 3.75
N ASN A 119 -3.96 -8.42 4.59
CA ASN A 119 -3.27 -8.77 5.83
C ASN A 119 -3.03 -7.57 6.78
N THR A 120 -3.98 -6.64 6.86
CA THR A 120 -3.99 -5.53 7.82
C THR A 120 -4.98 -5.77 8.97
N ASN A 121 -4.96 -4.94 10.01
CA ASN A 121 -5.95 -4.98 11.09
C ASN A 121 -7.14 -4.02 10.85
N ILE A 122 -7.33 -3.56 9.60
CA ILE A 122 -8.43 -2.66 9.23
C ILE A 122 -9.75 -3.41 9.39
N SER A 123 -10.63 -2.89 10.25
CA SER A 123 -11.96 -3.45 10.53
C SER A 123 -13.10 -2.59 10.02
N PHE A 124 -12.85 -1.33 9.71
CA PHE A 124 -13.84 -0.39 9.17
C PHE A 124 -13.17 0.62 8.22
N PHE A 125 -14.01 1.33 7.46
CA PHE A 125 -13.59 2.41 6.56
C PHE A 125 -14.20 3.74 6.98
N TRP A 126 -13.47 4.84 6.79
CA TRP A 126 -13.96 6.20 6.99
C TRP A 126 -14.83 6.66 5.82
N SER A 127 -15.67 7.67 6.03
CA SER A 127 -16.65 8.16 5.06
C SER A 127 -16.04 8.62 3.74
N TRP A 128 -14.80 9.15 3.75
CA TRP A 128 -14.13 9.57 2.53
C TRP A 128 -13.87 8.41 1.56
N VAL A 129 -13.84 7.15 2.04
CA VAL A 129 -13.70 5.97 1.18
C VAL A 129 -14.91 5.82 0.25
N ASP A 130 -16.08 6.37 0.62
CA ASP A 130 -17.25 6.38 -0.25
C ASP A 130 -16.97 7.12 -1.57
N GLU A 131 -16.06 8.12 -1.58
CA GLU A 131 -15.64 8.83 -2.81
C GLU A 131 -14.77 7.97 -3.74
N LEU A 132 -14.07 6.97 -3.19
CA LEU A 132 -13.28 6.01 -3.97
C LEU A 132 -14.19 4.95 -4.60
N VAL A 133 -14.97 4.28 -3.77
CA VAL A 133 -15.73 3.09 -4.18
C VAL A 133 -17.09 3.42 -4.79
N GLY A 134 -17.60 4.63 -4.56
CA GLY A 134 -18.90 5.10 -5.06
C GLY A 134 -18.86 5.79 -6.43
N ARG A 135 -17.73 5.75 -7.15
CA ARG A 135 -17.62 6.42 -8.46
C ARG A 135 -18.52 5.75 -9.49
N ALA A 136 -19.16 6.57 -10.33
CA ALA A 136 -20.03 6.09 -11.39
C ALA A 136 -19.27 5.43 -12.56
N VAL A 137 -18.02 5.83 -12.78
CA VAL A 137 -17.11 5.28 -13.79
C VAL A 137 -15.87 4.80 -13.06
N ASP A 138 -15.50 3.55 -13.31
CA ASP A 138 -14.33 2.89 -12.71
C ASP A 138 -14.22 3.10 -11.19
N PRO A 139 -15.19 2.59 -10.39
CA PRO A 139 -15.10 2.62 -8.94
C PRO A 139 -13.82 1.93 -8.47
N ALA A 140 -13.18 2.52 -7.46
CA ALA A 140 -11.95 1.96 -6.92
C ALA A 140 -12.22 0.60 -6.28
N VAL A 141 -11.27 -0.31 -6.43
CA VAL A 141 -11.31 -1.64 -5.84
C VAL A 141 -10.37 -1.69 -4.65
N LEU A 142 -10.88 -2.18 -3.52
CA LEU A 142 -10.12 -2.47 -2.31
C LEU A 142 -9.78 -3.96 -2.28
N LEU A 143 -8.49 -4.29 -2.33
CA LEU A 143 -8.01 -5.66 -2.15
C LEU A 143 -7.64 -5.84 -0.68
N ALA A 144 -8.48 -6.55 0.07
CA ALA A 144 -8.45 -6.52 1.53
C ALA A 144 -8.47 -7.93 2.17
N GLY A 145 -8.07 -8.98 1.45
CA GLY A 145 -8.02 -10.32 2.00
C GLY A 145 -7.15 -10.39 3.25
N GLY A 146 -7.52 -11.21 4.23
CA GLY A 146 -6.82 -11.30 5.51
C GLY A 146 -6.99 -10.07 6.43
N SER A 147 -7.73 -9.04 6.02
CA SER A 147 -8.07 -7.92 6.91
C SER A 147 -9.17 -8.28 7.93
N SER A 148 -9.18 -7.63 9.09
CA SER A 148 -10.26 -7.78 10.07
C SER A 148 -11.65 -7.44 9.51
N TYR A 149 -11.74 -6.51 8.56
CA TYR A 149 -12.98 -6.20 7.84
C TYR A 149 -13.49 -7.43 7.09
N CYS A 150 -12.63 -8.08 6.31
CA CYS A 150 -12.98 -9.29 5.58
C CYS A 150 -13.26 -10.48 6.50
N GLU A 151 -12.61 -10.59 7.66
CA GLU A 151 -12.96 -11.58 8.69
C GLU A 151 -14.34 -11.30 9.29
N ASN A 152 -14.64 -10.05 9.62
CA ASN A 152 -15.91 -9.62 10.16
C ASN A 152 -17.07 -9.87 9.18
N LEU A 153 -16.85 -9.63 7.88
CA LEU A 153 -17.81 -10.01 6.83
C LEU A 153 -18.07 -11.52 6.79
N LYS A 154 -17.03 -12.35 6.91
CA LYS A 154 -17.19 -13.82 6.94
C LYS A 154 -17.95 -14.30 8.17
N GLN A 155 -17.76 -13.63 9.31
CA GLN A 155 -18.38 -13.99 10.59
C GLN A 155 -19.74 -13.30 10.83
N ASN A 156 -20.20 -12.44 9.90
CA ASN A 156 -21.37 -11.57 10.08
C ASN A 156 -21.33 -10.75 11.38
N THR A 157 -20.15 -10.26 11.76
CA THR A 157 -19.96 -9.39 12.93
C THR A 157 -19.71 -7.96 12.48
N THR A 158 -20.25 -6.99 13.21
CA THR A 158 -19.96 -5.56 12.95
C THR A 158 -19.08 -5.02 14.08
N PRO A 159 -17.93 -4.39 13.77
CA PRO A 159 -17.11 -3.75 14.79
C PRO A 159 -17.80 -2.48 15.32
N SER A 160 -17.27 -1.91 16.40
CA SER A 160 -17.69 -0.58 16.86
C SER A 160 -17.31 0.48 15.83
N LEU A 161 -18.29 1.19 15.28
CA LEU A 161 -18.08 2.19 14.23
C LEU A 161 -17.90 3.60 14.82
N PRO A 162 -16.94 4.40 14.33
CA PRO A 162 -16.81 5.81 14.69
C PRO A 162 -17.86 6.67 13.96
N PRO A 163 -18.13 7.93 14.33
CA PRO A 163 -19.20 8.74 13.72
C PRO A 163 -19.11 8.99 12.21
N GLN A 164 -17.92 8.98 11.62
CA GLN A 164 -17.68 9.31 10.20
C GLN A 164 -17.26 8.06 9.41
N TYR A 165 -18.00 6.96 9.57
CA TYR A 165 -17.71 5.72 8.87
C TYR A 165 -18.28 5.73 7.43
N SER A 166 -17.74 4.86 6.57
CA SER A 166 -18.20 4.62 5.20
C SER A 166 -19.60 4.02 5.21
N THR A 167 -20.57 4.76 4.65
CA THR A 167 -21.96 4.29 4.58
C THR A 167 -22.16 3.23 3.51
N LEU A 168 -21.31 3.23 2.48
CA LEU A 168 -21.31 2.19 1.46
C LEU A 168 -20.75 0.90 2.06
N LEU A 169 -19.56 0.94 2.68
CA LEU A 169 -18.85 -0.28 3.06
C LEU A 169 -19.27 -0.87 4.41
N MET A 170 -19.79 -0.06 5.35
CA MET A 170 -20.13 -0.56 6.69
C MET A 170 -21.61 -0.88 6.90
N ASN A 171 -22.48 -0.65 5.90
CA ASN A 171 -23.90 -0.94 6.00
C ASN A 171 -24.22 -2.35 5.46
N SER A 172 -24.71 -3.23 6.34
CA SER A 172 -24.91 -4.66 6.06
C SER A 172 -26.09 -4.99 5.12
N SER A 173 -26.92 -4.01 4.74
CA SER A 173 -28.08 -4.23 3.86
C SER A 173 -27.75 -4.26 2.37
N GLU A 174 -26.60 -3.72 1.98
CA GLU A 174 -26.15 -3.66 0.60
C GLU A 174 -24.95 -4.59 0.45
N ALA A 175 -25.05 -5.53 -0.49
CA ALA A 175 -23.92 -6.39 -0.79
C ALA A 175 -22.77 -5.49 -1.28
N ASN A 176 -21.71 -5.39 -0.49
CA ASN A 176 -20.44 -4.74 -0.85
C ASN A 176 -19.41 -5.59 -1.62
N PRO A 177 -19.69 -6.81 -2.15
CA PRO A 177 -18.65 -7.69 -2.66
C PRO A 177 -18.10 -7.27 -4.03
N GLN A 178 -18.65 -6.22 -4.68
CA GLN A 178 -18.14 -5.77 -5.99
C GLN A 178 -16.90 -4.87 -5.89
N VAL A 179 -16.78 -4.09 -4.81
CA VAL A 179 -15.70 -3.10 -4.65
C VAL A 179 -14.67 -3.51 -3.60
N VAL A 180 -14.99 -4.47 -2.72
CA VAL A 180 -14.02 -5.07 -1.79
C VAL A 180 -13.78 -6.54 -2.13
N ASN A 181 -12.55 -6.86 -2.51
CA ASN A 181 -12.13 -8.22 -2.76
C ASN A 181 -11.44 -8.81 -1.52
N CYS A 182 -12.15 -9.69 -0.82
CA CYS A 182 -11.64 -10.40 0.36
C CYS A 182 -10.89 -11.70 0.05
N ASN A 183 -10.77 -12.07 -1.23
CA ASN A 183 -10.09 -13.28 -1.67
C ASN A 183 -8.65 -13.01 -2.16
N TYR A 184 -8.34 -11.75 -2.49
CA TYR A 184 -7.00 -11.35 -2.87
C TYR A 184 -6.11 -11.23 -1.63
N ILE A 185 -5.02 -11.98 -1.62
CA ILE A 185 -3.95 -11.92 -0.62
C ILE A 185 -2.64 -12.01 -1.40
N SER A 186 -1.75 -11.05 -1.20
CA SER A 186 -0.41 -11.00 -1.78
C SER A 186 0.45 -12.11 -1.18
N ASP A 187 1.23 -12.79 -2.02
CA ASP A 187 2.16 -13.84 -1.60
C ASP A 187 3.61 -13.34 -1.61
N GLY A 188 3.86 -12.20 -0.97
CA GLY A 188 5.15 -11.51 -0.98
C GLY A 188 5.09 -10.13 -1.65
N PRO A 189 6.25 -9.57 -2.07
CA PRO A 189 6.27 -8.31 -2.79
C PRO A 189 5.52 -8.42 -4.12
N TYR A 190 5.01 -7.30 -4.60
CA TYR A 190 4.32 -7.21 -5.88
C TYR A 190 5.26 -7.55 -7.05
N TYR A 191 6.51 -7.12 -6.98
CA TYR A 191 7.55 -7.56 -7.90
C TYR A 191 7.81 -9.08 -7.73
N PRO A 192 7.79 -9.88 -8.82
CA PRO A 192 7.85 -11.33 -8.75
C PRO A 192 9.28 -11.86 -8.49
N LEU A 193 9.85 -11.51 -7.33
CA LEU A 193 11.23 -11.87 -6.94
C LEU A 193 11.55 -13.34 -7.15
N HIS A 194 10.66 -14.25 -6.71
CA HIS A 194 10.89 -15.69 -6.84
C HIS A 194 11.02 -16.14 -8.29
N PHE A 195 10.22 -15.54 -9.19
CA PHE A 195 10.31 -15.82 -10.62
C PHE A 195 11.65 -15.31 -11.16
N ASP A 196 12.01 -14.06 -10.88
CA ASP A 196 13.23 -13.47 -11.44
C ASP A 196 14.52 -14.07 -10.86
N ASP A 197 14.56 -14.39 -9.56
CA ASP A 197 15.69 -15.08 -8.96
C ASP A 197 15.88 -16.48 -9.58
N SER A 198 14.78 -17.18 -9.88
CA SER A 198 14.83 -18.49 -10.53
C SER A 198 15.39 -18.42 -11.95
N ILE A 199 15.05 -17.38 -12.71
CA ILE A 199 15.53 -17.16 -14.07
C ILE A 199 17.00 -16.72 -14.08
N ASN A 200 17.41 -15.91 -13.11
CA ASN A 200 18.76 -15.35 -13.02
C ASN A 200 19.75 -16.21 -12.21
N ALA A 201 19.33 -17.39 -11.74
CA ALA A 201 20.12 -18.30 -10.90
C ALA A 201 20.70 -17.63 -9.64
N ILE A 202 19.95 -16.67 -9.08
CA ILE A 202 20.26 -16.02 -7.82
C ILE A 202 19.77 -16.97 -6.71
N SER A 203 20.54 -17.09 -5.62
CA SER A 203 20.10 -17.89 -4.47
C SER A 203 18.77 -17.36 -3.94
N THR A 204 17.88 -18.26 -3.47
CA THR A 204 16.59 -17.88 -2.92
C THR A 204 16.75 -16.77 -1.86
N PRO A 205 15.91 -15.72 -1.91
CA PRO A 205 16.02 -14.60 -0.98
C PRO A 205 15.78 -15.10 0.45
N PRO A 206 16.32 -14.40 1.48
CA PRO A 206 15.98 -14.69 2.86
C PRO A 206 14.45 -14.75 3.02
N PRO A 207 13.92 -15.62 3.89
CA PRO A 207 12.49 -15.61 4.16
C PRO A 207 12.07 -14.21 4.59
N LEU A 208 10.96 -13.73 4.02
CA LEU A 208 10.35 -12.46 4.41
C LEU A 208 10.16 -12.47 5.93
N LYS A 209 10.39 -11.32 6.60
CA LYS A 209 10.11 -11.20 8.04
C LYS A 209 8.71 -11.75 8.29
N ALA A 210 8.61 -12.71 9.21
CA ALA A 210 7.48 -13.62 9.30
C ALA A 210 6.14 -12.87 9.26
N ARG A 211 5.23 -13.36 8.40
CA ARG A 211 3.81 -13.00 8.45
C ARG A 211 3.35 -13.07 9.91
N ARG A 212 2.56 -12.10 10.36
CA ARG A 212 1.65 -12.40 11.47
C ARG A 212 0.73 -13.50 10.94
N GLN A 213 1.09 -14.76 11.19
CA GLN A 213 0.10 -15.82 11.18
C GLN A 213 -0.91 -15.42 12.25
N GLN A 214 -2.02 -14.81 11.83
CA GLN A 214 -3.22 -14.85 12.65
C GLN A 214 -3.49 -16.33 12.87
N SER A 215 -3.14 -16.78 14.07
CA SER A 215 -3.31 -18.14 14.49
C SER A 215 -4.81 -18.36 14.50
N SER A 216 -5.31 -19.11 13.51
CA SER A 216 -6.67 -19.63 13.55
C SER A 216 -6.71 -20.67 14.67
N THR A 217 -7.10 -20.24 15.87
CA THR A 217 -7.61 -21.12 16.93
C THR A 217 -9.13 -21.04 16.95
#